data_AF-A0A3D8I2I9-F1
#
_entry.id   AF-A0A3D8I2I9-F1
#
_cell.length_a   1.000
_cell.length_b   1.000
_cell.length_c   1.000
_cell.angle_alpha   90.00
_cell.angle_beta   90.00
_cell.angle_gamma   90.00
#
_symmetry.space_group_name_H-M   'P 1'
#
loop_
_entity.id
_entity.type
_entity.pdbx_description
1 polymer ?
#
loop_
_entity_poly.entity_id
_entity_poly.type
_entity_poly.pdbx_seq_one_letter_code
_entity_poly.pdbx_strand_id
1 'polypeptide(L)'
;MGRSGELIKKFRDYADCADASYAMLHYVYDNDIFFDDDWKEADNITRYAKIQSDIKSEEGDILHKAGDNTAYARAIEARFCQDKVIGKEGDYCLPFTKACLSSKDKTLANDPKNVSPTDTLSLRTQN
;
A
#
# COMPACT_ATOMS: atom_id res chain seq x y z
N MET A 1 26.79 -17.40 3.90
CA MET A 1 26.20 -16.85 5.15
C MET A 1 25.45 -18.00 5.82
N GLY A 2 25.69 -18.29 7.09
CA GLY A 2 25.07 -19.44 7.77
C GLY A 2 23.54 -19.29 7.90
N ARG A 3 22.81 -20.41 7.93
CA ARG A 3 21.33 -20.49 8.06
C ARG A 3 20.73 -19.52 9.10
N SER A 4 21.42 -19.27 10.21
CA SER A 4 20.96 -18.31 11.23
C SER A 4 20.92 -16.85 10.75
N GLY A 5 21.83 -16.44 9.87
CA GLY A 5 21.85 -15.06 9.36
C GLY A 5 20.68 -14.76 8.41
N GLU A 6 20.22 -15.75 7.66
CA GLU A 6 19.03 -15.63 6.81
C GLU A 6 17.74 -15.58 7.64
N LEU A 7 17.63 -16.38 8.70
CA LEU A 7 16.49 -16.30 9.63
C LEU A 7 16.42 -14.94 10.32
N ILE A 8 17.54 -14.42 10.81
CA ILE A 8 17.60 -13.10 11.48
C ILE A 8 17.12 -11.99 10.53
N LYS A 9 17.49 -12.04 9.26
CA LYS A 9 16.99 -11.08 8.26
C LYS A 9 15.48 -11.17 8.08
N LYS A 10 14.93 -12.38 7.96
CA LYS A 10 13.47 -12.58 7.86
C LYS A 10 12.74 -12.02 9.07
N PHE A 11 13.21 -12.29 10.29
CA PHE A 11 12.59 -11.74 11.51
C PHE A 11 12.61 -10.22 11.55
N ARG A 12 13.71 -9.61 11.09
CA ARG A 12 13.79 -8.16 10.96
C ARG A 12 12.79 -7.62 9.95
N ASP A 13 12.71 -8.21 8.76
CA ASP A 13 11.78 -7.77 7.72
C ASP A 13 10.32 -7.85 8.20
N TYR A 14 9.96 -8.89 8.95
CA TYR A 14 8.62 -8.99 9.57
C TYR A 14 8.38 -7.94 10.66
N ALA A 15 9.36 -7.67 11.52
CA ALA A 15 9.24 -6.66 12.57
C ALA A 15 9.08 -5.25 11.98
N ASP A 16 9.89 -4.91 10.98
CA ASP A 16 9.81 -3.64 10.27
C ASP A 16 8.45 -3.49 9.57
N CYS A 17 7.88 -4.60 9.07
CA CYS A 17 6.58 -4.61 8.38
C CYS A 17 5.40 -4.44 9.34
N ALA A 18 5.47 -5.10 10.50
CA ALA A 18 4.51 -4.90 11.57
C ALA A 18 4.51 -3.45 12.07
N ASP A 19 5.68 -2.87 12.35
CA ASP A 19 5.79 -1.47 12.77
C ASP A 19 5.22 -0.53 11.71
N ALA A 20 5.47 -0.82 10.43
CA ALA A 20 4.94 -0.04 9.32
C ALA A 20 3.43 -0.03 9.21
N SER A 21 2.83 -1.21 9.31
CA SER A 21 1.38 -1.33 9.29
C SER A 21 0.71 -0.65 10.47
N TYR A 22 1.34 -0.70 11.66
CA TYR A 22 0.74 -0.16 12.88
C TYR A 22 0.68 1.37 12.87
N ALA A 23 1.69 2.04 12.30
CA ALA A 23 1.72 3.49 12.17
C ALA A 23 0.59 4.06 11.27
N MET A 24 0.01 3.24 10.40
CA MET A 24 -1.00 3.63 9.41
C MET A 24 -2.34 2.90 9.59
N LEU A 25 -2.52 2.24 10.74
CA LEU A 25 -3.67 1.40 10.99
C LEU A 25 -5.00 2.16 10.95
N HIS A 26 -4.97 3.47 11.19
CA HIS A 26 -6.14 4.33 11.09
C HIS A 26 -6.78 4.27 9.68
N TYR A 27 -6.01 4.16 8.60
CA TYR A 27 -6.56 4.04 7.23
C TYR A 27 -7.31 2.73 6.97
N VAL A 28 -7.11 1.70 7.81
CA VAL A 28 -7.81 0.43 7.74
C VAL A 28 -9.21 0.53 8.34
N TYR A 29 -9.37 1.37 9.37
CA TYR A 29 -10.60 1.48 10.15
C TYR A 29 -11.42 2.71 9.79
N ASP A 30 -10.75 3.83 9.54
CA ASP A 30 -11.36 5.14 9.37
C ASP A 30 -11.20 5.62 7.94
N ASN A 31 -12.32 6.01 7.37
CA ASN A 31 -12.35 6.78 6.13
C ASN A 31 -12.00 8.23 6.44
N ASP A 32 -11.04 8.78 5.70
CA ASP A 32 -10.55 10.13 5.90
C ASP A 32 -11.33 11.05 4.97
N ILE A 33 -12.23 11.84 5.55
CA ILE A 33 -13.20 12.69 4.82
C ILE A 33 -12.87 14.15 5.14
N PHE A 34 -11.74 14.65 4.63
CA PHE A 34 -11.39 16.07 4.76
C PHE A 34 -11.29 16.70 3.37
N PHE A 35 -12.06 17.79 3.20
CA PHE A 35 -12.07 18.76 2.09
C PHE A 35 -11.31 18.30 0.83
N ASP A 36 -12.04 17.62 -0.08
CA ASP A 36 -11.66 17.18 -1.43
C ASP A 36 -10.89 15.86 -1.61
N ASP A 37 -10.22 15.28 -0.60
CA ASP A 37 -9.57 13.94 -0.71
C ASP A 37 -10.28 12.88 0.15
N ASP A 38 -11.44 12.44 -0.34
CA ASP A 38 -12.26 11.39 0.28
C ASP A 38 -11.56 10.01 0.16
N TRP A 39 -10.85 9.60 1.21
CA TRP A 39 -10.42 8.20 1.34
C TRP A 39 -11.58 7.35 1.85
N LYS A 40 -12.16 6.54 0.96
CA LYS A 40 -13.27 5.63 1.28
C LYS A 40 -12.85 4.16 1.24
N GLU A 41 -11.56 3.91 1.43
CA GLU A 41 -10.94 2.61 1.19
C GLU A 41 -10.70 1.80 2.47
N ALA A 42 -11.20 2.25 3.61
CA ALA A 42 -11.21 1.46 4.83
C ALA A 42 -12.00 0.15 4.61
N ASP A 43 -11.36 -0.98 4.91
CA ASP A 43 -11.88 -2.33 4.68
C ASP A 43 -12.04 -3.13 5.99
N ASN A 44 -11.58 -2.61 7.12
CA ASN A 44 -11.49 -3.29 8.42
C ASN A 44 -10.66 -4.60 8.38
N ILE A 45 -9.77 -4.75 7.39
CA ILE A 45 -8.95 -5.94 7.21
C ILE A 45 -7.49 -5.62 7.58
N THR A 46 -7.00 -6.29 8.63
CA THR A 46 -5.63 -6.13 9.13
C THR A 46 -4.72 -7.31 8.78
N ARG A 47 -5.18 -8.19 7.89
CA ARG A 47 -4.50 -9.44 7.53
C ARG A 47 -4.66 -9.70 6.06
N TYR A 48 -3.70 -10.42 5.49
CA TYR A 48 -3.64 -10.75 4.06
C TYR A 48 -3.41 -9.53 3.17
N ALA A 49 -2.63 -9.72 2.12
CA ALA A 49 -2.37 -8.67 1.14
C ALA A 49 -3.62 -8.33 0.29
N LYS A 50 -4.52 -9.30 0.11
CA LYS A 50 -5.68 -9.20 -0.79
C LYS A 50 -6.99 -9.53 -0.09
N ILE A 51 -8.04 -8.85 -0.52
CA ILE A 51 -9.41 -9.08 -0.11
C ILE A 51 -9.86 -10.46 -0.59
N GLN A 52 -10.31 -11.30 0.34
CA GLN A 52 -10.68 -12.71 0.08
C GLN A 52 -12.08 -12.86 -0.52
N SER A 53 -12.98 -11.93 -0.20
CA SER A 53 -14.38 -11.95 -0.63
C SER A 53 -14.90 -10.52 -0.78
N ASP A 54 -15.81 -10.31 -1.72
CA ASP A 54 -16.44 -9.00 -1.94
C ASP A 54 -17.03 -8.45 -0.64
N ILE A 55 -16.64 -7.22 -0.29
CA ILE A 55 -17.16 -6.49 0.86
C ILE A 55 -18.33 -5.66 0.36
N LYS A 56 -19.51 -5.88 0.95
CA LYS A 56 -20.74 -5.21 0.55
C LYS A 56 -21.20 -4.22 1.62
N SER A 57 -21.82 -3.12 1.18
CA SER A 57 -22.55 -2.20 2.04
C SER A 57 -23.84 -2.86 2.57
N GLU A 58 -24.47 -2.25 3.57
CA GLU A 58 -25.79 -2.67 4.10
C GLU A 58 -26.86 -2.70 3.00
N GLU A 59 -26.71 -1.87 1.96
CA GLU A 59 -27.61 -1.77 0.80
C GLU A 59 -27.33 -2.84 -0.28
N GLY A 60 -26.27 -3.66 -0.11
CA GLY A 60 -25.91 -4.75 -1.01
C GLY A 60 -24.92 -4.40 -2.13
N ASP A 61 -24.53 -3.13 -2.24
CA ASP A 61 -23.52 -2.66 -3.20
C ASP A 61 -22.10 -3.14 -2.82
N ILE A 62 -21.29 -3.48 -3.83
CA ILE A 62 -19.91 -3.93 -3.63
C ILE A 62 -19.03 -2.70 -3.37
N LEU A 63 -18.53 -2.57 -2.15
CA LEU A 63 -17.61 -1.52 -1.72
C LEU A 63 -16.17 -1.86 -2.12
N HIS A 64 -15.77 -3.11 -1.87
CA HIS A 64 -14.44 -3.62 -2.21
C HIS A 64 -14.54 -4.98 -2.88
N LYS A 65 -13.77 -5.19 -3.94
CA LYS A 65 -13.84 -6.42 -4.71
C LYS A 65 -12.82 -7.45 -4.23
N ALA A 66 -13.20 -8.73 -4.28
CA ALA A 66 -12.27 -9.82 -4.08
C ALA A 66 -11.09 -9.73 -5.07
N GLY A 67 -9.88 -9.83 -4.52
CA GLY A 67 -8.63 -9.76 -5.29
C GLY A 67 -7.94 -8.39 -5.27
N ASP A 68 -8.62 -7.33 -4.84
CA ASP A 68 -8.03 -6.02 -4.60
C ASP A 68 -7.11 -6.05 -3.38
N ASN A 69 -6.13 -5.15 -3.35
CA ASN A 69 -5.21 -4.99 -2.24
C ASN A 69 -5.93 -4.38 -1.04
N THR A 70 -5.68 -4.93 0.15
CA THR A 70 -6.25 -4.40 1.40
C THR A 70 -5.66 -3.03 1.74
N ALA A 71 -6.39 -2.23 2.49
CA ALA A 71 -5.89 -0.96 3.04
C ALA A 71 -4.61 -1.19 3.85
N TYR A 72 -4.56 -2.31 4.58
CA TYR A 72 -3.38 -2.77 5.32
C TYR A 72 -2.16 -3.02 4.42
N ALA A 73 -2.34 -3.70 3.29
CA ALA A 73 -1.27 -3.95 2.33
C ALA A 73 -0.75 -2.65 1.68
N ARG A 74 -1.66 -1.74 1.37
CA ARG A 74 -1.34 -0.44 0.76
C ARG A 74 -0.57 0.45 1.72
N ALA A 75 -0.90 0.44 3.01
CA ALA A 75 -0.15 1.11 4.06
C ALA A 75 1.30 0.61 4.17
N ILE A 76 1.48 -0.72 4.16
CA ILE A 76 2.80 -1.35 4.16
C ILE A 76 3.61 -0.92 2.93
N GLU A 77 3.03 -1.03 1.73
CA GLU A 77 3.69 -0.66 0.49
C GLU A 77 4.08 0.83 0.47
N ALA A 78 3.17 1.72 0.89
CA ALA A 78 3.45 3.15 0.97
C ALA A 78 4.63 3.46 1.89
N ARG A 79 4.75 2.75 3.01
CA ARG A 79 5.83 2.97 4.00
C ARG A 79 7.15 2.33 3.61
N PHE A 80 7.16 1.20 2.89
CA PHE A 80 8.42 0.58 2.43
C PHE A 80 8.93 1.13 1.11
N CYS A 81 8.02 1.59 0.25
CA CYS A 81 8.34 2.08 -1.08
C CYS A 81 8.11 3.59 -1.18
N GLN A 82 8.37 4.35 -0.11
CA GLN A 82 8.17 5.82 -0.04
C GLN A 82 8.79 6.56 -1.22
N ASP A 83 9.97 6.12 -1.68
CA ASP A 83 10.72 6.72 -2.79
C ASP A 83 10.26 6.25 -4.18
N LYS A 84 9.25 5.37 -4.27
CA LYS A 84 8.72 4.90 -5.55
C LYS A 84 7.97 6.05 -6.21
N VAL A 85 8.42 6.43 -7.40
CA VAL A 85 7.79 7.47 -8.22
C VAL A 85 6.59 6.87 -8.96
N ILE A 86 5.44 7.53 -8.82
CA ILE A 86 4.17 7.23 -9.47
C ILE A 86 4.03 8.27 -10.56
N GLY A 87 4.61 8.00 -11.73
CA GLY A 87 4.40 8.87 -12.88
C GLY A 87 2.90 8.99 -13.16
N LYS A 88 2.40 10.22 -13.37
CA LYS A 88 1.08 10.40 -13.97
C LYS A 88 1.12 10.01 -15.45
N GLU A 89 -0.02 9.66 -16.02
CA GLU A 89 -0.16 9.51 -17.48
C GLU A 89 0.31 10.82 -18.17
N GLY A 90 1.41 10.72 -18.93
CA GLY A 90 2.10 11.86 -19.55
C GLY A 90 3.58 12.02 -19.13
N ASP A 91 4.03 11.28 -18.12
CA ASP A 91 5.37 11.43 -17.55
C ASP A 91 6.42 10.56 -18.27
N TYR A 92 7.49 11.17 -18.76
CA TYR A 92 8.66 10.45 -19.28
C TYR A 92 9.58 10.07 -18.13
N CYS A 93 9.47 8.82 -17.67
CA CYS A 93 10.42 8.25 -16.72
C CYS A 93 11.67 7.78 -17.45
N LEU A 94 12.84 8.27 -17.03
CA LEU A 94 14.12 7.90 -17.63
C LEU A 94 14.49 6.45 -17.23
N PRO A 95 14.85 5.57 -18.18
CA PRO A 95 15.02 4.13 -17.92
C PRO A 95 16.20 3.75 -17.00
N PHE A 96 17.07 4.71 -16.64
CA PHE A 96 18.26 4.49 -15.83
C PHE A 96 18.36 5.36 -14.58
N THR A 97 17.36 6.22 -14.31
CA THR A 97 17.34 7.07 -13.12
C THR A 97 15.99 6.94 -12.42
N LYS A 98 15.97 7.16 -11.10
CA LYS A 98 14.71 7.18 -10.32
C LYS A 98 13.92 8.49 -10.50
N ALA A 99 14.18 9.25 -11.56
CA ALA A 99 13.56 10.57 -11.78
C ALA A 99 12.61 10.47 -12.97
N CYS A 100 11.37 10.92 -12.80
CA CYS A 100 10.42 11.09 -13.89
C CYS A 100 10.36 12.58 -14.23
N LEU A 101 10.47 12.93 -15.51
CA LEU A 101 10.39 14.34 -15.91
C LEU A 101 8.91 14.74 -15.97
N SER A 102 8.34 15.00 -14.80
CA SER A 102 7.00 15.56 -14.66
C SER A 102 7.03 16.84 -13.84
N SER A 103 5.98 17.64 -13.99
CA SER A 103 5.76 18.76 -13.08
C SER A 103 5.47 18.19 -11.68
N LYS A 104 6.54 18.05 -10.89
CA LYS A 104 6.63 17.41 -9.56
C LYS A 104 6.53 15.88 -9.60
N ASP A 105 7.67 15.21 -9.45
CA ASP A 105 7.73 13.77 -9.12
C ASP A 105 6.74 13.48 -7.96
N LYS A 106 5.66 12.76 -8.24
CA LYS A 106 4.78 12.24 -7.19
C LYS A 106 5.37 10.92 -6.71
N THR A 107 5.71 10.83 -5.43
CA THR A 107 6.15 9.57 -4.82
C THR A 107 5.02 8.97 -3.98
N LEU A 108 5.16 7.72 -3.52
CA LEU A 108 4.21 7.15 -2.54
C LEU A 108 4.15 8.02 -1.28
N ALA A 109 5.24 8.71 -0.94
CA ALA A 109 5.30 9.73 0.11
C ALA A 109 4.77 9.26 1.48
N ASN A 110 4.89 7.96 1.77
CA ASN A 110 4.36 7.35 2.99
C ASN A 110 2.84 7.60 3.13
N ASP A 111 2.11 7.59 2.02
CA ASP A 111 0.66 7.79 1.96
C ASP A 111 0.00 6.62 1.21
N PRO A 112 -0.84 5.79 1.88
CA PRO A 112 -1.53 4.68 1.23
C PRO A 112 -2.50 5.11 0.13
N LYS A 113 -2.96 6.37 0.12
CA LYS A 113 -3.78 6.93 -0.96
C LYS A 113 -3.08 6.90 -2.31
N ASN A 114 -1.75 6.86 -2.30
CA ASN A 114 -0.90 6.81 -3.49
C ASN A 114 -0.62 5.39 -4.02
N VAL A 115 -1.07 4.33 -3.32
CA VAL A 115 -0.97 2.95 -3.80
C VAL A 115 -2.32 2.54 -4.35
N SER A 116 -2.43 2.07 -5.59
CA SER A 116 -3.74 1.65 -6.15
C SER A 116 -4.21 0.31 -5.55
N PRO A 117 -5.54 0.09 -5.38
CA PRO A 117 -6.10 -1.22 -5.01
C PRO A 117 -5.70 -2.35 -5.96
N THR A 118 -5.43 -2.03 -7.23
CA THR A 118 -5.05 -3.02 -8.25
C THR A 118 -3.55 -3.07 -8.51
N ASP A 119 -2.73 -2.32 -7.77
CA ASP A 119 -1.29 -2.28 -7.99
C ASP A 119 -0.61 -3.61 -7.70
N THR A 120 0.48 -3.88 -8.43
CA THR A 120 1.37 -5.00 -8.09
C THR A 120 2.22 -4.62 -6.88
N LEU A 121 1.91 -5.23 -5.74
CA LEU A 121 2.63 -5.03 -4.47
C LEU A 121 4.02 -5.66 -4.50
N SER A 122 4.95 -5.09 -3.74
CA SER A 122 6.28 -5.67 -3.58
C SER A 122 6.24 -7.02 -2.83
N LEU A 123 7.25 -7.87 -3.05
CA LEU A 123 7.38 -9.17 -2.37
C LEU A 123 7.37 -9.07 -0.84
N ARG A 124 7.74 -7.91 -0.29
CA ARG A 124 7.76 -7.66 1.16
C ARG A 124 6.36 -7.42 1.73
N THR A 125 5.42 -7.01 0.88
CA THR A 125 4.04 -6.67 1.22
C THR A 125 3.09 -7.86 1.00
N GLN A 126 3.44 -8.82 0.15
CA GLN A 126 2.62 -9.99 -0.21
C GLN A 126 2.56 -11.10 0.87
N ASN A 127 2.87 -10.80 2.13
CA ASN A 127 2.91 -11.77 3.23
C ASN A 127 1.54 -12.38 3.57
#